data_AF-A0A813Q1K1-F1
#
_entry.id   AF-A0A813Q1K1-F1
#
_cell.length_a   1.000
_cell.length_b   1.000
_cell.length_c   1.000
_cell.angle_alpha   90.00
_cell.angle_beta   90.00
_cell.angle_gamma   90.00
#
_symmetry.space_group_name_H-M   'P 1'
#
loop_
_entity.id
_entity.type
_entity.pdbx_description
1 polymer ?
#
loop_
_entity_poly.entity_id
_entity_poly.type
_entity_poly.pdbx_seq_one_letter_code
_entity_poly.pdbx_strand_id
1 'polypeptide(L)'
;MANTSSIIENKNLDQFYPNVLSKEPTVRLECFSILENYLSDINNSIDCEDLTGFINGLLQWIGCSNYRISYNGLRIVELLIERLDKNEFEQYLDNVLLVIIDRLGDGKDQIRDAASRLLLKLMKKFTPQRIWDFIQPLSFENKQFRIKEESQRLLIQTLNEYVIKKKKTRLSTHTD
;
A
#
# COMPACT_ATOMS: atom_id res chain seq x y z
N MET A 1 -40.71 6.87 -27.45
CA MET A 1 -40.31 7.02 -26.05
C MET A 1 -38.84 6.65 -25.98
N ALA A 2 -37.96 7.65 -26.00
CA ALA A 2 -36.52 7.45 -26.00
C ALA A 2 -36.06 7.06 -24.59
N ASN A 3 -35.26 6.00 -24.55
CA ASN A 3 -34.68 5.38 -23.38
C ASN A 3 -33.85 6.40 -22.59
N THR A 4 -34.39 6.93 -21.50
CA THR A 4 -33.61 7.71 -20.53
C THR A 4 -32.87 6.72 -19.63
N SER A 5 -31.89 6.03 -20.23
CA SER A 5 -30.76 5.52 -19.47
C SER A 5 -30.03 6.75 -18.95
N SER A 6 -30.46 7.24 -17.79
CA SER A 6 -29.69 8.20 -17.02
C SER A 6 -28.31 7.58 -16.83
N ILE A 7 -27.33 8.21 -17.46
CA ILE A 7 -25.91 8.01 -17.25
C ILE A 7 -25.73 7.94 -15.74
N ILE A 8 -25.55 6.74 -15.21
CA ILE A 8 -24.95 6.59 -13.89
C ILE A 8 -23.55 7.15 -14.16
N GLU A 9 -23.29 8.37 -13.68
CA GLU A 9 -21.91 8.80 -13.47
C GLU A 9 -21.32 7.70 -12.58
N ASN A 10 -20.64 6.73 -13.21
CA ASN A 10 -19.95 5.67 -12.50
C ASN A 10 -18.82 6.36 -11.77
N LYS A 11 -19.11 6.84 -10.56
CA LYS A 11 -18.10 7.29 -9.60
C LYS A 11 -17.27 6.05 -9.31
N ASN A 12 -16.13 5.97 -9.97
CA ASN A 12 -15.14 4.90 -9.89
C ASN A 12 -13.74 5.54 -9.86
N LEU A 13 -12.67 4.78 -10.05
CA LEU A 13 -11.31 5.35 -9.97
C LEU A 13 -10.90 6.17 -11.20
N ASP A 14 -11.58 6.01 -12.34
CA ASP A 14 -11.23 6.70 -13.59
C ASP A 14 -11.32 8.22 -13.46
N GLN A 15 -12.22 8.73 -12.60
CA GLN A 15 -12.32 10.16 -12.32
C GLN A 15 -11.04 10.76 -11.66
N PHE A 16 -10.25 9.93 -10.97
CA PHE A 16 -9.01 10.34 -10.32
C PHE A 16 -7.77 10.11 -11.19
N TYR A 17 -7.88 9.25 -12.21
CA TYR A 17 -6.75 8.80 -13.03
C TYR A 17 -5.92 9.97 -13.62
N PRO A 18 -6.50 11.02 -14.22
CA PRO A 18 -5.72 12.14 -14.76
C PRO A 18 -4.91 12.87 -13.68
N ASN A 19 -5.49 13.02 -12.47
CA ASN A 19 -4.85 13.73 -11.37
C ASN A 19 -3.78 12.87 -10.68
N VAL A 20 -3.97 11.55 -10.63
CA VAL A 20 -2.94 10.59 -10.17
C VAL A 20 -1.72 10.64 -11.08
N LEU A 21 -1.91 10.72 -12.39
CA LEU A 21 -0.82 10.79 -13.37
C LEU A 21 -0.22 12.20 -13.54
N SER A 22 -0.85 13.24 -13.02
CA SER A 22 -0.35 14.61 -13.12
C SER A 22 1.09 14.73 -12.64
N LYS A 23 1.91 15.57 -13.28
CA LYS A 23 3.27 15.88 -12.81
C LYS A 23 3.31 17.01 -11.79
N GLU A 24 2.20 17.76 -11.66
CA GLU A 24 2.10 18.92 -10.80
C GLU A 24 1.89 18.51 -9.34
N PRO A 25 2.80 18.88 -8.41
CA PRO A 25 2.70 18.50 -7.00
C PRO A 25 1.39 18.97 -6.33
N THR A 26 0.89 20.16 -6.69
CA THR A 26 -0.34 20.73 -6.16
C THR A 26 -1.55 19.89 -6.54
N VAL A 27 -1.65 19.48 -7.80
CA VAL A 27 -2.74 18.61 -8.29
C VAL A 27 -2.74 17.26 -7.56
N ARG A 28 -1.57 16.66 -7.31
CA ARG A 28 -1.48 15.41 -6.55
C ARG A 28 -1.94 15.58 -5.09
N LEU A 29 -1.57 16.69 -4.45
CA LEU A 29 -1.96 16.98 -3.07
C LEU A 29 -3.47 17.20 -2.91
N GLU A 30 -4.09 17.92 -3.86
CA GLU A 30 -5.54 18.13 -3.91
C GLU A 30 -6.26 16.80 -4.20
N CYS A 31 -5.78 16.05 -5.19
CA CYS A 31 -6.31 14.73 -5.55
C CYS A 31 -6.32 13.77 -4.35
N PHE A 32 -5.23 13.71 -3.59
CA PHE A 32 -5.14 12.88 -2.38
C PHE A 32 -6.31 13.11 -1.43
N SER A 33 -6.63 14.36 -1.13
CA SER A 33 -7.65 14.70 -0.13
C SER A 33 -9.04 14.17 -0.54
N ILE A 34 -9.34 14.18 -1.84
CA ILE A 34 -10.62 13.69 -2.37
C ILE A 34 -10.58 12.16 -2.49
N LEU A 35 -9.49 11.61 -3.00
CA LEU A 35 -9.31 10.18 -3.23
C LEU A 35 -9.26 9.37 -1.92
N GLU A 36 -8.60 9.88 -0.88
CA GLU A 36 -8.57 9.23 0.44
C GLU A 36 -9.98 9.13 1.03
N ASN A 37 -10.74 10.23 0.99
CA ASN A 37 -12.13 10.26 1.47
C ASN A 37 -13.01 9.31 0.66
N TYR A 38 -12.86 9.30 -0.66
CA TYR A 38 -13.58 8.40 -1.55
C TYR A 38 -13.27 6.92 -1.24
N LEU A 39 -11.99 6.57 -1.13
CA LEU A 39 -11.57 5.19 -0.87
C LEU A 39 -11.89 4.71 0.55
N SER A 40 -12.02 5.63 1.51
CA SER A 40 -12.38 5.30 2.90
C SER A 40 -13.83 4.84 3.05
N ASP A 41 -14.72 5.18 2.11
CA ASP A 41 -16.06 4.60 2.03
C ASP A 41 -16.02 3.29 1.23
N ILE A 42 -16.28 2.18 1.91
CA ILE A 42 -16.25 0.83 1.34
C ILE A 42 -17.30 0.62 0.24
N ASN A 43 -18.35 1.44 0.19
CA ASN A 43 -19.43 1.33 -0.80
C ASN A 43 -19.08 1.95 -2.16
N ASN A 44 -18.05 2.79 -2.22
CA ASN A 44 -17.63 3.42 -3.47
C ASN A 44 -17.02 2.39 -4.43
N SER A 45 -17.15 2.54 -5.76
CA SER A 45 -16.52 1.58 -6.68
C SER A 45 -15.00 1.78 -6.74
N ILE A 46 -14.26 0.67 -6.83
CA ILE A 46 -12.81 0.67 -7.15
C ILE A 46 -12.53 0.28 -8.60
N ASP A 47 -13.58 0.17 -9.43
CA ASP A 47 -13.42 -0.14 -10.85
C ASP A 47 -12.57 0.95 -11.53
N CYS A 48 -11.72 0.50 -12.44
CA CYS A 48 -10.85 1.37 -13.21
C CYS A 48 -10.59 0.71 -14.57
N GLU A 49 -10.76 1.46 -15.66
CA GLU A 49 -10.44 0.96 -17.01
C GLU A 49 -8.96 0.57 -17.13
N ASP A 50 -8.08 1.35 -16.49
CA ASP A 50 -6.64 1.09 -16.43
C ASP A 50 -6.12 1.12 -14.99
N LEU A 51 -6.50 0.09 -14.22
CA LEU A 51 -6.01 -0.08 -12.83
C LEU A 51 -4.47 -0.17 -12.77
N THR A 52 -3.83 -0.77 -13.77
CA THR A 52 -2.37 -0.89 -13.85
C THR A 52 -1.70 0.47 -13.95
N GLY A 53 -2.17 1.34 -14.85
CA GLY A 53 -1.69 2.72 -14.97
C GLY A 53 -1.96 3.52 -13.70
N PHE A 54 -3.12 3.33 -13.07
CA PHE A 54 -3.47 3.99 -11.82
C PHE A 54 -2.49 3.65 -10.69
N ILE A 55 -2.23 2.36 -10.48
CA ILE A 55 -1.27 1.88 -9.48
C ILE A 55 0.13 2.39 -9.80
N ASN A 56 0.57 2.31 -11.06
CA ASN A 56 1.87 2.85 -11.48
C ASN A 56 2.02 4.34 -11.18
N GLY A 57 0.94 5.12 -11.34
CA GLY A 57 0.91 6.53 -10.91
C GLY A 57 1.13 6.69 -9.40
N LEU A 58 0.49 5.86 -8.58
CA LEU A 58 0.70 5.86 -7.13
C LEU A 58 2.11 5.41 -6.73
N LEU A 59 2.72 4.47 -7.45
CA LEU A 59 4.13 4.10 -7.21
C LEU A 59 5.07 5.29 -7.45
N GLN A 60 4.78 6.15 -8.45
CA GLN A 60 5.50 7.41 -8.64
C GLN A 60 5.27 8.41 -7.51
N TRP A 61 4.10 8.38 -6.87
CA TRP A 61 3.86 9.20 -5.67
C TRP A 61 4.76 8.71 -4.53
N ILE A 62 4.76 7.40 -4.25
CA ILE A 62 5.59 6.78 -3.20
C ILE A 62 7.07 7.10 -3.42
N GLY A 63 7.57 6.98 -4.64
CA GLY A 63 8.96 7.28 -4.99
C GLY A 63 9.33 8.77 -5.00
N CYS A 64 8.36 9.68 -4.83
CA CYS A 64 8.60 11.12 -4.92
C CYS A 64 9.52 11.63 -3.79
N SER A 65 10.35 12.63 -4.10
CA SER A 65 11.19 13.31 -3.10
C SER A 65 10.39 14.23 -2.17
N ASN A 66 9.20 14.67 -2.59
CA ASN A 66 8.29 15.41 -1.73
C ASN A 66 7.66 14.44 -0.73
N TYR A 67 8.07 14.55 0.53
CA TYR A 67 7.64 13.65 1.61
C TYR A 67 6.12 13.58 1.77
N ARG A 68 5.37 14.67 1.51
CA ARG A 68 3.90 14.67 1.62
C ARG A 68 3.29 13.81 0.54
N ILE A 69 3.76 13.94 -0.71
CA ILE A 69 3.27 13.13 -1.83
C ILE A 69 3.64 11.66 -1.63
N SER A 70 4.86 11.39 -1.17
CA SER A 70 5.31 10.03 -0.84
C SER A 70 4.43 9.38 0.23
N TYR A 71 4.19 10.09 1.34
CA TYR A 71 3.30 9.65 2.40
C TYR A 71 1.87 9.41 1.91
N ASN A 72 1.32 10.33 1.11
CA ASN A 72 0.00 10.21 0.51
C ASN A 72 -0.11 8.99 -0.40
N GLY A 73 0.92 8.71 -1.22
CA GLY A 73 0.98 7.51 -2.05
C GLY A 73 0.92 6.23 -1.22
N LEU A 74 1.69 6.15 -0.12
CA LEU A 74 1.62 5.03 0.82
C LEU A 74 0.22 4.88 1.40
N ARG A 75 -0.43 6.00 1.76
CA ARG A 75 -1.77 5.97 2.34
C ARG A 75 -2.84 5.49 1.35
N ILE A 76 -2.80 5.92 0.10
CA ILE A 76 -3.75 5.42 -0.92
C ILE A 76 -3.52 3.94 -1.22
N VAL A 77 -2.27 3.51 -1.35
CA VAL A 77 -1.95 2.08 -1.57
C VAL A 77 -2.41 1.22 -0.38
N GLU A 78 -2.30 1.71 0.84
CA GLU A 78 -2.84 1.05 2.03
C GLU A 78 -4.34 0.75 1.90
N LEU A 79 -5.12 1.74 1.46
CA LEU A 79 -6.56 1.59 1.23
C LEU A 79 -6.84 0.59 0.10
N LEU A 80 -6.09 0.65 -1.00
CA LEU A 80 -6.25 -0.31 -2.10
C LEU A 80 -5.90 -1.75 -1.70
N ILE A 81 -4.89 -1.96 -0.85
CA ILE A 81 -4.56 -3.29 -0.29
C ILE A 81 -5.75 -3.87 0.49
N GLU A 82 -6.53 -3.04 1.18
CA GLU A 82 -7.71 -3.50 1.92
C GLU A 82 -8.88 -3.86 1.00
N ARG A 83 -8.99 -3.15 -0.13
CA ARG A 83 -10.17 -3.19 -1.00
C ARG A 83 -10.07 -4.15 -2.19
N LEU A 84 -8.91 -4.24 -2.83
CA LEU A 84 -8.69 -5.12 -3.97
C LEU A 84 -8.61 -6.57 -3.50
N ASP A 85 -9.04 -7.53 -4.32
CA ASP A 85 -8.88 -8.93 -3.95
C ASP A 85 -7.41 -9.37 -3.99
N LYS A 86 -7.07 -10.45 -3.27
CA LYS A 86 -5.70 -10.97 -3.22
C LYS A 86 -5.16 -11.27 -4.63
N ASN A 87 -5.95 -11.93 -5.46
CA ASN A 87 -5.54 -12.33 -6.81
C ASN A 87 -5.36 -11.13 -7.73
N GLU A 88 -6.24 -10.14 -7.62
CA GLU A 88 -6.17 -8.91 -8.40
C GLU A 88 -4.93 -8.08 -8.02
N PHE A 89 -4.59 -8.02 -6.74
CA PHE A 89 -3.43 -7.29 -6.25
C PHE A 89 -2.08 -7.98 -6.54
N GLU A 90 -2.04 -9.32 -6.62
CA GLU A 90 -0.79 -10.09 -6.75
C GLU A 90 0.06 -9.64 -7.96
N GLN A 91 -0.56 -9.24 -9.08
CA GLN A 91 0.15 -8.77 -10.28
C GLN A 91 0.97 -7.47 -10.04
N TYR A 92 0.62 -6.70 -9.01
CA TYR A 92 1.30 -5.45 -8.65
C TYR A 92 2.26 -5.62 -7.47
N LEU A 93 2.22 -6.77 -6.80
CA LEU A 93 2.84 -6.99 -5.49
C LEU A 93 4.35 -6.67 -5.51
N ASP A 94 5.09 -7.22 -6.46
CA ASP A 94 6.54 -7.08 -6.51
C ASP A 94 6.96 -5.61 -6.77
N ASN A 95 6.23 -4.90 -7.64
CA ASN A 95 6.48 -3.48 -7.91
C ASN A 95 6.14 -2.60 -6.70
N VAL A 96 5.06 -2.90 -6.00
CA VAL A 96 4.67 -2.23 -4.75
C VAL A 96 5.71 -2.48 -3.67
N LEU A 97 6.18 -3.72 -3.51
CA LEU A 97 7.20 -4.07 -2.52
C LEU A 97 8.52 -3.33 -2.78
N LEU A 98 8.95 -3.26 -4.05
CA LEU A 98 10.18 -2.56 -4.42
C LEU A 98 10.18 -1.11 -3.93
N VAL A 99 9.11 -0.35 -4.21
CA VAL A 99 9.05 1.06 -3.79
C VAL A 99 8.85 1.24 -2.29
N ILE A 100 8.14 0.33 -1.62
CA ILE A 100 7.95 0.40 -0.17
C ILE A 100 9.25 0.09 0.58
N ILE A 101 10.07 -0.85 0.10
CA ILE A 101 11.37 -1.17 0.70
C ILE A 101 12.29 0.05 0.66
N ASP A 102 12.31 0.79 -0.46
CA ASP A 102 13.07 2.04 -0.55
C ASP A 102 12.61 3.08 0.47
N ARG A 103 11.32 3.09 0.84
CA ARG A 103 10.77 3.99 1.86
C ARG A 103 11.13 3.60 3.30
N LEU A 104 11.61 2.38 3.55
CA LEU A 104 12.27 2.06 4.82
C LEU A 104 13.59 2.84 5.01
N GLY A 105 14.15 3.39 3.94
CA GLY A 105 15.35 4.23 3.98
C GLY A 105 15.09 5.71 4.24
N ASP A 106 13.83 6.13 4.35
CA ASP A 106 13.47 7.55 4.32
C ASP A 106 14.00 8.34 5.53
N GLY A 107 14.41 9.59 5.30
CA GLY A 107 14.88 10.48 6.36
C GLY A 107 13.80 10.86 7.37
N LYS A 108 12.51 10.65 7.06
CA LYS A 108 11.36 10.95 7.92
C LYS A 108 10.81 9.68 8.55
N ASP A 109 10.75 9.66 9.88
CA ASP A 109 10.22 8.54 10.66
C ASP A 109 8.78 8.18 10.24
N GLN A 110 7.95 9.19 10.00
CA GLN A 110 6.56 9.00 9.55
C GLN A 110 6.44 8.19 8.26
N ILE A 111 7.38 8.34 7.32
CA ILE A 111 7.38 7.57 6.06
C ILE A 111 7.84 6.14 6.32
N ARG A 112 8.89 5.96 7.13
CA ARG A 112 9.39 4.63 7.50
C ARG A 112 8.34 3.82 8.25
N ASP A 113 7.66 4.45 9.21
CA ASP A 113 6.57 3.85 9.96
C ASP A 113 5.41 3.46 9.04
N ALA A 114 5.01 4.34 8.11
CA ALA A 114 4.00 4.02 7.12
C ALA A 114 4.41 2.83 6.25
N ALA A 115 5.63 2.83 5.70
CA ALA A 115 6.16 1.73 4.89
C ALA A 115 6.15 0.41 5.67
N SER A 116 6.66 0.39 6.90
CA SER A 116 6.65 -0.81 7.75
C SER A 116 5.23 -1.32 8.03
N ARG A 117 4.28 -0.43 8.35
CA ARG A 117 2.87 -0.79 8.54
C ARG A 117 2.26 -1.40 7.28
N LEU A 118 2.55 -0.86 6.10
CA LEU A 118 2.07 -1.42 4.83
C LEU A 118 2.64 -2.82 4.58
N LEU A 119 3.93 -3.06 4.84
CA LEU A 119 4.53 -4.38 4.70
C LEU A 119 3.84 -5.40 5.61
N LEU A 120 3.55 -5.04 6.87
CA LEU A 120 2.79 -5.90 7.78
C LEU A 120 1.36 -6.18 7.27
N LYS A 121 0.69 -5.21 6.63
CA LYS A 121 -0.63 -5.42 6.00
C LYS A 121 -0.55 -6.35 4.79
N LEU A 122 0.46 -6.20 3.94
CA LEU A 122 0.71 -7.14 2.85
C LEU A 122 0.95 -8.56 3.38
N MET A 123 1.66 -8.72 4.50
CA MET A 123 1.81 -10.04 5.15
C MET A 123 0.47 -10.63 5.63
N LYS A 124 -0.53 -9.79 5.98
CA LYS A 124 -1.88 -10.24 6.37
C LYS A 124 -2.69 -10.68 5.16
N LYS A 125 -2.59 -9.94 4.04
CA LYS A 125 -3.30 -10.26 2.79
C LYS A 125 -2.70 -11.48 2.09
N PHE A 126 -1.38 -11.61 2.14
CA PHE A 126 -0.60 -12.72 1.62
C PHE A 126 -0.11 -13.59 2.79
N THR A 127 1.16 -13.96 2.78
CA THR A 127 1.80 -14.65 3.91
C THR A 127 3.07 -13.90 4.29
N PRO A 128 3.49 -13.95 5.57
CA PRO A 128 4.79 -13.42 5.98
C PRO A 128 5.93 -13.94 5.12
N GLN A 129 5.92 -15.25 4.80
CA GLN A 129 6.94 -15.86 3.97
C GLN A 129 7.00 -15.24 2.57
N ARG A 130 5.87 -15.10 1.87
CA ARG A 130 5.81 -14.51 0.52
C ARG A 130 6.42 -13.11 0.46
N ILE A 131 6.17 -12.31 1.49
CA ILE A 131 6.68 -10.94 1.59
C ILE A 131 8.18 -10.94 1.95
N TRP A 132 8.60 -11.81 2.88
CA TRP A 132 10.01 -11.91 3.30
C TRP A 132 10.93 -12.49 2.23
N ASP A 133 10.45 -13.43 1.40
CA ASP A 133 11.19 -13.97 0.26
C ASP A 133 11.63 -12.86 -0.71
N PHE A 134 10.84 -11.78 -0.79
CA PHE A 134 11.15 -10.59 -1.60
C PHE A 134 12.00 -9.55 -0.84
N ILE A 135 11.66 -9.26 0.43
CA ILE A 135 12.37 -8.24 1.24
C ILE A 135 13.81 -8.65 1.56
N GLN A 136 14.03 -9.93 1.89
CA GLN A 136 15.31 -10.41 2.40
C GLN A 136 16.50 -10.09 1.47
N PRO A 137 16.49 -10.44 0.17
CA PRO A 137 17.62 -10.16 -0.72
C PRO A 137 17.85 -8.66 -0.94
N LEU A 138 16.80 -7.84 -0.89
CA LEU A 138 16.89 -6.40 -1.20
C LEU A 138 17.30 -5.53 -0.01
N SER A 139 17.00 -5.98 1.21
CA SER A 139 17.17 -5.15 2.40
C SER A 139 18.47 -5.42 3.16
N PHE A 140 18.87 -6.68 3.41
CA PHE A 140 20.04 -6.97 4.25
C PHE A 140 21.37 -6.62 3.59
N GLU A 141 21.44 -6.68 2.25
CA GLU A 141 22.61 -6.29 1.47
C GLU A 141 22.56 -4.83 0.98
N ASN A 142 21.50 -4.09 1.32
CA ASN A 142 21.29 -2.73 0.81
C ASN A 142 22.43 -1.76 1.21
N LYS A 143 22.84 -0.84 0.34
CA LYS A 143 23.88 0.15 0.69
C LYS A 143 23.43 1.14 1.76
N GLN A 144 22.12 1.39 1.86
CA GLN A 144 21.56 2.30 2.87
C GLN A 144 21.40 1.57 4.21
N PHE A 145 22.18 1.96 5.22
CA PHE A 145 22.12 1.34 6.55
C PHE A 145 20.72 1.40 7.17
N ARG A 146 19.95 2.45 6.87
CA ARG A 146 18.62 2.67 7.42
C ARG A 146 17.62 1.62 6.94
N ILE A 147 17.70 1.21 5.67
CA ILE A 147 16.88 0.10 5.14
C ILE A 147 17.20 -1.19 5.90
N LYS A 148 18.48 -1.46 6.20
CA LYS A 148 18.88 -2.64 7.00
C LYS A 148 18.29 -2.61 8.40
N GLU A 149 18.44 -1.47 9.09
CA GLU A 149 17.95 -1.28 10.46
C GLU A 149 16.44 -1.44 10.54
N GLU A 150 15.69 -0.73 9.69
CA GLU A 150 14.24 -0.83 9.68
C GLU A 150 13.74 -2.22 9.28
N SER A 151 14.46 -2.91 8.40
CA SER A 151 14.10 -4.31 8.05
C SER A 151 14.31 -5.25 9.23
N GLN A 152 15.34 -5.06 10.06
CA GLN A 152 15.50 -5.81 11.31
C GLN A 152 14.36 -5.52 12.30
N ARG A 153 13.93 -4.25 12.41
CA ARG A 153 12.77 -3.87 13.23
C ARG A 153 11.49 -4.52 12.72
N LEU A 154 11.28 -4.52 11.40
CA LEU A 154 10.16 -5.20 10.74
C LEU A 154 10.19 -6.71 10.99
N LEU A 155 11.37 -7.35 11.00
CA LEU A 155 11.51 -8.77 11.31
C LEU A 155 11.03 -9.07 12.73
N ILE A 156 11.45 -8.26 13.71
CA ILE A 156 10.97 -8.37 15.09
C ILE A 156 9.46 -8.21 15.15
N GLN A 157 8.89 -7.21 14.47
CA GLN A 157 7.44 -7.00 14.39
C GLN A 157 6.72 -8.19 13.76
N THR A 158 7.28 -8.77 12.70
CA THR A 158 6.74 -9.97 12.04
C THR A 158 6.69 -11.15 13.00
N LEU A 159 7.78 -11.42 13.71
CA LEU A 159 7.85 -12.52 14.69
C LEU A 159 6.84 -12.33 15.83
N ASN A 160 6.73 -11.10 16.33
CA ASN A 160 5.76 -10.75 17.38
C ASN A 160 4.32 -11.00 16.91
N GLU A 161 3.97 -10.57 15.70
CA GLU A 161 2.60 -10.67 15.17
C GLU A 161 2.23 -12.11 14.80
N TYR A 162 3.11 -12.85 14.12
CA TYR A 162 2.76 -14.12 13.49
C TYR A 162 3.24 -15.36 14.24
N VAL A 163 4.27 -15.27 15.07
CA VAL A 163 4.83 -16.42 15.80
C VAL A 163 4.40 -16.36 17.26
N ILE A 164 4.67 -15.25 17.94
CA ILE A 164 4.49 -15.15 19.40
C ILE A 164 3.01 -15.02 19.77
N LYS A 165 2.26 -14.11 19.13
CA LYS A 165 0.82 -13.96 19.40
C LYS A 165 0.03 -15.24 19.10
N LYS A 166 0.30 -15.89 17.95
CA LYS A 166 -0.38 -17.15 17.59
C LYS A 166 -0.11 -18.29 18.58
N LYS A 167 1.09 -18.37 19.18
CA LYS A 167 1.38 -19.36 20.24
C LYS A 167 0.55 -19.11 21.48
N LYS A 168 0.39 -17.85 21.94
CA LYS A 168 -0.44 -17.52 23.11
C LYS A 168 -1.91 -17.92 22.92
N THR A 169 -2.48 -17.68 21.74
CA THR A 169 -3.88 -18.06 21.43
C THR A 169 -4.11 -19.57 21.38
N ARG A 170 -3.11 -20.36 20.94
CA ARG A 170 -3.20 -21.83 20.96
C ARG A 170 -3.06 -22.42 22.37
N LEU A 171 -2.28 -21.79 23.23
CA LEU A 171 -2.11 -22.23 24.62
C LEU A 171 -3.36 -21.94 25.48
N SER A 172 -4.13 -20.89 25.19
CA SER A 172 -5.36 -20.55 25.92
C SER A 172 -6.60 -21.35 25.48
N THR A 173 -6.53 -22.16 24.42
CA THR A 173 -7.65 -22.96 23.89
C THR A 173 -7.54 -24.45 24.25
N HIS A 174 -6.54 -24.82 25.06
CA HIS A 174 -6.33 -26.19 25.58
C HIS A 174 -6.44 -26.27 27.10
N THR A 175 -7.01 -25.24 27.74
CA THR A 175 -7.21 -25.17 29.20
C THR A 175 -8.67 -25.16 29.65
N ASP A 176 -9.62 -25.43 28.75
CA ASP A 176 -11.05 -25.58 29.07
C ASP A 176 -11.54 -27.01 28.79
#